data_AF-F0IDM6-F1
#
_entry.id   AF-F0IDM6-F1
#
_cell.length_a   1.000
_cell.length_b   1.000
_cell.length_c   1.000
_cell.angle_alpha   90.00
_cell.angle_beta   90.00
_cell.angle_gamma   90.00
#
_symmetry.space_group_name_H-M   'P 1'
#
loop_
_entity.id
_entity.type
_entity.pdbx_description
1 polymer ?
#
loop_
_entity_poly.entity_id
_entity_poly.type
_entity_poly.pdbx_seq_one_letter_code
_entity_poly.pdbx_strand_id
1 'polypeptide(L)'
;MQMKRDSFIFYVDWLNVIDELPQEIQLEIYQAITRYAIKGEVHSLSPMANIAFGFIRQALDRDMKKYQQAKITNQEKGRMGNLKRWHKELYQEVLSGKLSLEEAENIAQEQKKSPSDETNRSAKNSSLNVNANDDVNENNNDNVNENNNDNINDYVNIN
;
A
#
# COMPACT_ATOMS: atom_id res chain seq x y z
N MET A 1 15.59 7.08 1.96
CA MET A 1 15.97 5.92 1.11
C MET A 1 15.28 6.09 -0.23
N GLN A 2 16.04 6.28 -1.31
CA GLN A 2 15.47 6.40 -2.66
C GLN A 2 14.94 5.01 -3.03
N MET A 3 13.62 4.89 -3.21
CA MET A 3 12.98 3.58 -3.38
C MET A 3 13.24 3.09 -4.81
N LYS A 4 14.18 2.15 -4.95
CA LYS A 4 14.39 1.41 -6.19
C LYS A 4 13.15 0.57 -6.48
N ARG A 5 12.58 0.72 -7.68
CA ARG A 5 11.44 -0.08 -8.13
C ARG A 5 11.91 -1.13 -9.11
N ASP A 6 11.27 -2.29 -9.06
CA ASP A 6 11.55 -3.39 -10.00
C ASP A 6 10.65 -3.33 -11.24
N SER A 7 9.50 -2.64 -11.14
CA SER A 7 8.52 -2.53 -12.22
C SER A 7 7.72 -1.24 -12.16
N PHE A 8 7.06 -0.91 -13.28
CA PHE A 8 6.07 0.16 -13.41
C PHE A 8 5.01 -0.24 -14.45
N ILE A 9 3.88 0.46 -14.46
CA ILE A 9 2.81 0.25 -15.44
C ILE A 9 3.08 1.13 -16.66
N PHE A 10 3.06 0.53 -17.83
CA PHE A 10 3.11 1.23 -19.11
C PHE A 10 1.72 1.18 -19.76
N TYR A 11 1.09 2.33 -19.93
CA TYR A 11 -0.27 2.39 -20.50
C TYR A 11 -0.21 2.41 -22.02
N VAL A 12 -1.17 1.74 -22.66
CA VAL A 12 -1.30 1.67 -24.12
C VAL A 12 -1.46 3.06 -24.73
N ASP A 13 -2.16 3.97 -24.04
CA ASP A 13 -2.33 5.35 -24.53
C ASP A 13 -0.99 6.08 -24.69
N TRP A 14 0.01 5.75 -23.88
CA TRP A 14 1.35 6.31 -24.03
C TRP A 14 2.03 5.77 -25.29
N LEU A 15 1.88 4.47 -25.57
CA LEU A 15 2.43 3.84 -26.78
C LEU A 15 1.86 4.52 -28.01
N ASN A 16 0.53 4.67 -28.08
CA ASN A 16 -0.16 5.25 -29.23
C ASN A 16 0.36 6.67 -29.54
N VAL A 17 0.57 7.49 -28.50
CA VAL A 17 1.11 8.85 -28.67
C VAL A 17 2.59 8.83 -29.07
N ILE A 18 3.38 7.94 -28.48
CA ILE A 18 4.82 7.86 -28.79
C ILE A 18 5.03 7.39 -30.23
N ASP A 19 4.26 6.42 -30.71
CA ASP A 19 4.41 5.84 -32.06
C ASP A 19 4.15 6.86 -33.19
N GLU A 20 3.42 7.95 -32.92
CA GLU A 20 3.19 9.05 -33.87
C GLU A 20 4.39 10.01 -33.99
N LEU A 21 5.40 9.89 -33.13
CA LEU A 21 6.56 10.79 -33.08
C LEU A 21 7.74 10.27 -33.92
N PRO A 22 8.69 11.13 -34.32
CA PRO A 22 9.93 10.69 -34.95
C PRO A 22 10.74 9.75 -34.04
N GLN A 23 11.42 8.75 -34.62
CA GLN A 23 12.12 7.68 -33.88
C GLN A 23 13.12 8.22 -32.85
N GLU A 24 13.79 9.33 -33.15
CA GLU A 24 14.75 9.97 -32.25
C GLU A 24 14.07 10.45 -30.96
N ILE A 25 12.87 11.02 -31.11
CA ILE A 25 12.04 11.51 -30.00
C ILE A 25 11.44 10.34 -29.23
N GLN A 26 11.00 9.28 -29.93
CA GLN A 26 10.51 8.06 -29.30
C GLN A 26 11.55 7.46 -28.35
N LEU A 27 12.77 7.27 -28.84
CA LEU A 27 13.87 6.71 -28.06
C LEU A 27 14.16 7.56 -26.80
N GLU A 28 14.17 8.88 -26.97
CA GLU A 28 14.38 9.82 -25.88
C GLU A 28 13.29 9.69 -24.80
N ILE A 29 12.02 9.58 -25.20
CA ILE A 29 10.89 9.37 -24.27
C ILE A 29 11.00 8.02 -23.56
N TYR A 30 11.26 6.91 -24.28
CA TYR A 30 11.41 5.59 -23.65
C TYR A 30 12.54 5.56 -22.63
N GLN A 31 13.67 6.20 -22.93
CA GLN A 31 14.78 6.33 -21.98
C GLN A 31 14.39 7.19 -20.77
N ALA A 32 13.65 8.29 -20.97
CA ALA A 32 13.18 9.14 -19.89
C ALA A 32 12.23 8.38 -18.95
N ILE A 33 11.24 7.67 -19.51
CA ILE A 33 10.28 6.85 -18.75
C ILE A 33 11.00 5.82 -17.90
N THR A 34 11.88 5.02 -18.51
CA THR A 34 12.56 3.91 -17.81
C THR A 34 13.49 4.42 -16.71
N ARG A 35 14.29 5.46 -16.97
CA ARG A 35 15.17 6.06 -15.95
C ARG A 35 14.35 6.67 -14.82
N TYR A 36 13.28 7.38 -15.12
CA TYR A 36 12.44 8.00 -14.11
C TYR A 36 11.68 6.98 -13.26
N ALA A 37 11.03 6.01 -13.90
CA ALA A 37 10.21 5.02 -13.21
C ALA A 37 11.03 4.09 -12.31
N ILE A 38 12.24 3.70 -12.74
CA ILE A 38 13.10 2.75 -12.02
C ILE A 38 14.04 3.46 -11.05
N LYS A 39 14.68 4.55 -11.49
CA LYS A 39 15.74 5.23 -10.73
C LYS A 39 15.31 6.58 -10.12
N GLY A 40 14.20 7.15 -10.58
CA GLY A 40 13.76 8.49 -10.17
C GLY A 40 14.61 9.62 -10.76
N GLU A 41 15.33 9.36 -11.85
CA GLU A 41 16.23 10.32 -12.49
C GLU A 41 15.52 11.09 -13.62
N VAL A 42 15.69 12.42 -13.66
CA VAL A 42 15.23 13.28 -14.75
C VAL A 42 16.44 13.82 -15.49
N HIS A 43 16.41 13.76 -16.81
CA HIS A 43 17.47 14.27 -17.69
C HIS A 43 16.90 15.40 -18.56
N SER A 44 17.78 16.21 -19.15
CA SER A 44 17.37 17.17 -20.16
C SER A 44 16.85 16.43 -21.39
N LEU A 45 15.67 16.82 -21.86
CA LEU A 45 15.04 16.26 -23.05
C LEU A 45 14.88 17.35 -24.12
N SER A 46 14.76 16.95 -25.38
CA SER A 46 14.30 17.85 -26.44
C SER A 46 12.93 18.44 -26.08
N PRO A 47 12.58 19.65 -26.58
CA PRO A 47 11.31 20.29 -26.23
C PRO A 47 10.08 19.41 -26.45
N MET A 48 10.05 18.66 -27.56
CA MET A 48 8.94 17.76 -27.89
C MET A 48 8.88 16.55 -26.95
N ALA A 49 10.02 15.88 -26.71
CA ALA A 49 10.11 14.79 -25.75
C ALA A 49 9.75 15.24 -24.34
N ASN A 50 10.14 16.45 -23.93
CA ASN A 50 9.85 16.99 -22.62
C ASN A 50 8.35 17.20 -22.38
N ILE A 51 7.61 17.67 -23.40
CA ILE A 51 6.15 17.83 -23.33
C ILE A 51 5.47 16.46 -23.18
N ALA A 52 5.79 15.51 -24.06
CA ALA A 52 5.21 14.16 -24.02
C ALA A 52 5.56 13.44 -22.71
N PHE A 53 6.83 13.49 -22.29
CA PHE A 53 7.27 12.92 -21.03
C PHE A 53 6.61 13.61 -19.82
N GLY A 54 6.34 14.91 -19.88
CA GLY A 54 5.65 15.64 -18.82
C GLY A 54 4.28 15.03 -18.47
N PHE A 55 3.50 14.64 -19.49
CA PHE A 55 2.22 13.96 -19.29
C PHE A 55 2.39 12.59 -18.64
N ILE A 56 3.34 11.79 -19.15
CA ILE A 56 3.62 10.44 -18.64
C ILE A 56 4.14 10.48 -17.21
N ARG A 57 5.02 11.44 -16.90
CA ARG A 57 5.61 11.64 -15.58
C ARG A 57 4.54 11.89 -14.52
N GLN A 58 3.52 12.70 -14.82
CA GLN A 58 2.43 12.96 -13.87
C GLN A 58 1.69 11.67 -13.50
N ALA A 59 1.43 10.82 -14.48
CA ALA A 59 0.79 9.52 -14.24
C ALA A 59 1.70 8.57 -13.44
N LEU A 60 3.00 8.52 -13.75
CA LEU A 60 3.97 7.74 -12.96
C LEU A 60 4.04 8.21 -11.49
N ASP A 61 4.02 9.51 -11.25
CA ASP A 61 4.05 10.08 -9.90
C ASP A 61 2.78 9.75 -9.11
N ARG A 62 1.62 9.85 -9.75
CA ARG A 62 0.33 9.46 -9.18
C ARG A 62 0.32 7.98 -8.81
N ASP A 63 0.74 7.12 -9.73
CA ASP A 63 0.72 5.66 -9.53
C ASP A 63 1.71 5.25 -8.44
N MET A 64 2.86 5.93 -8.33
CA MET A 64 3.77 5.76 -7.20
C MET A 64 3.08 6.09 -5.88
N LYS A 65 2.48 7.27 -5.78
CA LYS A 65 1.84 7.71 -4.53
C LYS A 65 0.77 6.70 -4.10
N LYS A 66 -0.05 6.23 -5.06
CA LYS A 66 -1.06 5.20 -4.83
C LYS A 66 -0.45 3.90 -4.32
N TYR A 67 0.61 3.41 -4.97
CA TYR A 67 1.30 2.19 -4.56
C TYR A 67 1.87 2.29 -3.13
N GLN A 68 2.51 3.40 -2.81
CA GLN A 68 3.10 3.60 -1.48
C GLN A 68 2.05 3.64 -0.39
N GLN A 69 0.96 4.35 -0.63
CA GLN A 69 -0.15 4.39 0.31
C GLN A 69 -0.73 2.99 0.53
N ALA A 70 -0.99 2.25 -0.56
CA ALA A 70 -1.51 0.89 -0.49
C ALA A 70 -0.55 -0.04 0.27
N LYS A 71 0.75 0.07 0.03
CA LYS A 71 1.77 -0.71 0.72
C LYS A 71 1.75 -0.46 2.24
N ILE A 72 1.77 0.80 2.66
CA ILE A 72 1.72 1.17 4.09
C ILE A 72 0.43 0.67 4.73
N THR A 73 -0.72 0.97 4.12
CA THR A 73 -2.03 0.55 4.63
C THR A 73 -2.15 -0.97 4.71
N ASN A 74 -1.66 -1.72 3.72
CA ASN A 74 -1.69 -3.18 3.76
C ASN A 74 -0.75 -3.75 4.82
N GLN A 75 0.42 -3.14 5.02
CA GLN A 75 1.33 -3.51 6.10
C GLN A 75 0.68 -3.28 7.47
N GLU A 76 0.06 -2.13 7.69
CA GLU A 76 -0.69 -1.82 8.92
C GLU A 76 -1.86 -2.76 9.13
N LYS A 77 -2.64 -3.08 8.09
CA LYS A 77 -3.71 -4.09 8.16
C LYS A 77 -3.17 -5.46 8.56
N GLY A 78 -2.02 -5.87 8.01
CA GLY A 78 -1.37 -7.14 8.37
C GLY A 78 -0.92 -7.17 9.83
N ARG A 79 -0.26 -6.09 10.28
CA ARG A 79 0.15 -5.87 11.68
C ARG A 79 -1.05 -5.91 12.64
N MET A 80 -2.10 -5.15 12.32
CA MET A 80 -3.35 -5.11 13.06
C MET A 80 -4.04 -6.49 13.11
N GLY A 81 -4.05 -7.23 12.01
CA GLY A 81 -4.58 -8.59 11.94
C GLY A 81 -3.79 -9.57 12.79
N ASN A 82 -2.46 -9.45 12.84
CA ASN A 82 -1.62 -10.24 13.73
C ASN A 82 -1.89 -9.93 15.21
N LEU A 83 -2.00 -8.65 15.56
CA LEU A 83 -2.34 -8.22 16.92
C LEU A 83 -3.72 -8.74 17.34
N LYS A 84 -4.74 -8.63 16.48
CA LYS A 84 -6.08 -9.16 16.72
C LYS A 84 -6.10 -10.67 17.01
N ARG A 85 -5.21 -11.44 16.36
CA ARG A 85 -5.14 -12.90 16.53
C ARG A 85 -4.46 -13.33 17.83
N TRP A 86 -3.38 -12.66 18.23
CA TRP A 86 -2.52 -13.12 19.32
C TRP A 86 -2.58 -12.27 20.59
N HIS A 87 -3.00 -11.01 20.50
CA HIS A 87 -3.00 -10.05 21.62
C HIS A 87 -4.29 -9.21 21.58
N LYS A 88 -5.43 -9.85 21.84
CA LYS A 88 -6.78 -9.25 21.68
C LYS A 88 -6.99 -8.00 22.56
N GLU A 89 -6.42 -7.97 23.78
CA GLU A 89 -6.51 -6.81 24.69
C GLU A 89 -5.80 -5.59 24.11
N LEU A 90 -4.54 -5.76 23.70
CA LEU A 90 -3.75 -4.70 23.04
C LEU A 90 -4.42 -4.22 21.76
N TYR A 91 -5.04 -5.12 20.99
CA TYR A 91 -5.84 -4.74 19.82
C TYR A 91 -7.02 -3.82 20.17
N GLN A 92 -7.74 -4.09 21.26
CA GLN A 92 -8.83 -3.20 21.71
C GLN A 92 -8.30 -1.85 22.18
N GLU A 93 -7.16 -1.82 22.86
CA GLU A 93 -6.54 -0.56 23.28
C GLU A 93 -6.13 0.31 22.09
N VAL A 94 -5.59 -0.31 21.03
CA VAL A 94 -5.31 0.38 19.76
C VAL A 94 -6.58 0.89 19.09
N LEU A 95 -7.64 0.09 19.01
CA LEU A 95 -8.94 0.55 18.47
C LEU A 95 -9.54 1.70 19.26
N SER A 96 -9.38 1.70 20.58
CA SER A 96 -9.85 2.77 21.46
C SER A 96 -8.97 4.03 21.43
N GLY A 97 -7.85 4.00 20.70
CA GLY A 97 -6.89 5.11 20.62
C GLY A 97 -6.05 5.31 21.88
N LYS A 98 -6.06 4.36 22.82
CA LYS A 98 -5.26 4.41 24.05
C LYS A 98 -3.78 4.12 23.80
N LEU A 99 -3.48 3.32 22.77
CA LEU A 99 -2.15 2.97 22.32
C LEU A 99 -2.04 3.12 20.81
N SER A 100 -0.86 3.48 20.32
CA SER A 100 -0.52 3.32 18.91
C SER A 100 -0.26 1.86 18.57
N LEU A 101 -0.38 1.52 17.28
CA LEU A 101 -0.08 0.17 16.78
C LEU A 101 1.37 -0.26 17.07
N GLU A 102 2.31 0.69 17.05
CA GLU A 102 3.73 0.42 17.31
C GLU A 102 4.00 0.14 18.80
N GLU A 103 3.41 0.91 19.71
CA GLU A 103 3.53 0.67 21.15
C GLU A 103 2.94 -0.69 21.54
N ALA A 104 1.76 -1.03 20.99
CA ALA A 104 1.14 -2.33 21.23
C ALA A 104 2.01 -3.50 20.74
N GLU A 105 2.68 -3.36 19.60
CA GLU A 105 3.61 -4.39 19.11
C GLU A 105 4.85 -4.54 19.97
N ASN A 106 5.40 -3.45 20.49
CA ASN A 106 6.55 -3.49 21.40
C ASN A 106 6.19 -4.23 22.69
N ILE A 107 5.04 -3.92 23.30
CA ILE A 107 4.53 -4.62 24.49
C ILE A 107 4.34 -6.12 24.20
N ALA A 108 3.74 -6.46 23.06
CA ALA A 108 3.53 -7.85 22.65
C ALA A 108 4.85 -8.63 22.47
N GLN A 109 5.90 -7.98 21.97
CA GLN A 109 7.23 -8.59 21.82
C GLN A 109 7.93 -8.80 23.16
N GLU A 110 7.79 -7.87 24.10
CA GLU A 110 8.34 -8.00 25.45
C GLU A 110 7.66 -9.14 26.23
N GLN A 111 6.35 -9.29 26.10
CA GLN A 111 5.59 -10.41 26.69
C GLN A 111 6.08 -11.79 26.21
N LYS A 112 6.54 -11.89 24.95
CA LYS A 112 7.11 -13.14 24.40
C LYS A 112 8.50 -13.50 24.95
N LYS A 113 9.24 -12.52 25.49
CA LYS A 113 10.60 -12.71 26.03
C LYS A 113 10.63 -13.08 27.51
N SER A 114 9.51 -12.94 28.22
CA SER A 114 9.40 -13.50 29.56
C SER A 114 9.64 -15.02 29.49
N PRO A 115 10.46 -15.59 30.38
CA PRO A 115 10.78 -17.00 30.33
C PRO A 115 9.47 -17.78 30.38
N SER A 116 9.26 -18.68 29.43
CA SER A 116 8.24 -19.71 29.61
C SER A 116 8.60 -20.41 30.92
N ASP A 117 7.71 -20.40 31.90
CA ASP A 117 7.81 -21.35 32.99
C ASP A 117 7.89 -22.75 32.37
N GLU A 118 9.10 -23.32 32.28
CA GLU A 118 9.33 -24.72 31.88
C GLU A 118 8.66 -25.71 32.85
N THR A 119 8.04 -25.21 33.91
CA THR A 119 7.43 -25.96 35.00
C THR A 119 5.93 -26.13 34.83
N ASN A 120 5.39 -26.35 33.63
CA ASN A 120 4.05 -26.93 33.48
C ASN A 120 3.80 -27.65 32.14
N ARG A 121 4.79 -28.37 31.60
CA ARG A 121 4.49 -29.50 30.70
C ARG A 121 4.03 -30.70 31.53
N SER A 122 2.92 -30.56 32.23
CA SER A 122 2.16 -31.73 32.70
C SER A 122 1.57 -32.38 31.46
N ALA A 123 2.14 -33.50 31.04
CA ALA A 123 1.47 -34.40 30.12
C ALA A 123 0.08 -34.74 30.68
N LYS A 124 -1.00 -34.22 30.09
CA LYS A 124 -2.35 -34.69 30.39
C LYS A 124 -3.29 -34.52 29.20
N ASN A 125 -3.35 -35.62 28.45
CA ASN A 125 -4.54 -36.29 27.93
C ASN A 125 -5.51 -35.49 27.05
N SER A 126 -5.65 -35.98 25.82
CA SER A 126 -6.75 -35.73 24.91
C SER A 126 -8.11 -35.93 25.58
N SER A 127 -8.76 -34.84 25.96
CA SER A 127 -10.22 -34.77 26.00
C SER A 127 -10.62 -33.40 25.48
N LEU A 128 -11.13 -33.38 24.25
CA LEU A 128 -11.78 -32.24 23.62
C LEU A 128 -12.87 -31.72 24.56
N ASN A 129 -12.64 -30.57 25.20
CA ASN A 129 -13.72 -29.77 25.78
C ASN A 129 -13.97 -28.60 24.83
N VAL A 130 -14.98 -28.76 23.99
CA VAL A 130 -15.49 -27.72 23.11
C VAL A 130 -16.49 -26.91 23.93
N ASN A 131 -16.04 -25.82 24.55
CA ASN A 131 -16.95 -24.75 24.95
C ASN A 131 -16.51 -23.47 24.27
N ALA A 132 -16.94 -23.32 23.01
CA ALA A 132 -16.89 -22.07 22.29
C ALA A 132 -18.05 -21.19 22.79
N ASN A 133 -17.78 -20.36 23.81
CA ASN A 133 -18.60 -19.17 23.99
C ASN A 133 -18.18 -18.18 22.91
N ASP A 134 -18.80 -18.34 21.74
CA ASP A 134 -18.68 -17.45 20.59
C ASP A 134 -19.53 -16.21 20.90
N ASP A 135 -18.93 -15.26 21.63
CA ASP A 135 -19.58 -13.98 21.91
C ASP A 135 -19.43 -13.11 20.65
N VAL A 136 -20.37 -13.32 19.71
CA VAL A 136 -20.47 -12.57 18.46
C VAL A 136 -21.07 -11.21 18.77
N ASN A 137 -20.22 -10.27 19.18
CA ASN A 137 -20.57 -8.86 19.08
C ASN A 137 -20.06 -8.33 17.73
N GLU A 138 -20.87 -8.51 16.69
CA GLU A 138 -20.72 -7.84 15.40
C GLU A 138 -21.00 -6.35 15.56
N ASN A 139 -20.01 -5.58 16.03
CA ASN A 139 -20.03 -4.15 15.81
C ASN A 139 -19.44 -3.86 14.42
N ASN A 140 -20.26 -4.03 13.38
CA ASN A 140 -19.94 -3.60 12.02
C ASN A 140 -19.95 -2.06 11.97
N ASN A 141 -18.87 -1.43 12.43
CA ASN A 141 -18.59 -0.05 12.05
C ASN A 141 -17.76 -0.05 10.75
N ASP A 142 -18.41 -0.44 9.66
CA ASP A 142 -17.92 -0.23 8.30
C ASP A 142 -18.05 1.25 7.97
N ASN A 143 -17.14 2.08 8.51
CA ASN A 143 -16.98 3.44 8.04
C ASN A 143 -16.21 3.42 6.71
N VAL A 144 -16.90 3.00 5.65
CA VAL A 144 -16.45 3.13 4.27
C VAL A 144 -16.67 4.59 3.86
N ASN A 145 -15.68 5.44 4.14
CA ASN A 145 -15.63 6.75 3.50
C ASN A 145 -15.05 6.58 2.08
N GLU A 146 -15.88 6.06 1.17
CA GLU A 146 -15.63 6.11 -0.27
C GLU A 146 -15.85 7.55 -0.77
N ASN A 147 -14.83 8.40 -0.62
CA ASN A 147 -14.74 9.61 -1.42
C ASN A 147 -14.23 9.25 -2.82
N ASN A 148 -15.10 8.62 -3.62
CA ASN A 148 -14.95 8.55 -5.07
C ASN A 148 -15.44 9.87 -5.66
N ASN A 149 -14.55 10.84 -5.80
CA ASN A 149 -14.82 12.03 -6.60
C ASN A 149 -14.08 11.92 -7.94
N ASP A 150 -14.54 11.00 -8.78
CA ASP A 150 -14.23 10.96 -10.22
C ASP A 150 -15.28 11.82 -10.92
N ASN A 151 -15.09 13.15 -10.90
CA ASN A 151 -15.90 14.06 -11.72
C ASN A 151 -15.15 14.36 -13.02
N ILE A 152 -15.27 13.43 -13.97
CA ILE A 152 -15.00 13.70 -15.39
C ILE A 152 -16.24 14.39 -15.93
N ASN A 153 -16.23 15.72 -15.97
CA ASN A 153 -17.18 16.47 -16.78
C ASN A 153 -16.55 16.79 -18.12
N ASP A 154 -16.69 15.85 -19.05
CA ASP A 154 -16.64 16.13 -20.48
C ASP A 154 -17.91 16.91 -20.86
N TYR A 155 -17.77 18.21 -21.07
CA TYR A 155 -18.61 18.96 -21.99
C TYR A 155 -17.72 19.80 -22.89
N VAL A 156 -17.41 19.21 -24.04
CA VAL A 156 -17.14 19.95 -25.27
C VAL A 156 -18.37 20.82 -25.54
N ASN A 157 -18.23 22.13 -25.43
CA ASN A 157 -19.20 23.06 -25.99
C ASN A 157 -18.51 23.82 -27.12
N ILE A 158 -18.83 23.38 -28.33
CA ILE A 158 -18.52 24.07 -29.59
C ILE A 158 -19.41 25.30 -29.64
N ASN A 159 -18.80 26.48 -29.68
CA ASN A 159 -19.23 27.67 -30.44
C ASN A 159 -18.06 28.65 -30.54
#